data_AF-A0A6P1D6M1-F1
#
_entry.id   AF-A0A6P1D6M1-F1
#
_cell.length_a   1.000
_cell.length_b   1.000
_cell.length_c   1.000
_cell.angle_alpha   90.00
_cell.angle_beta   90.00
_cell.angle_gamma   90.00
#
_symmetry.space_group_name_H-M   'P 1'
#
loop_
_entity.id
_entity.type
_entity.pdbx_description
1 polymer ?
#
loop_
_entity_poly.entity_id
_entity_poly.type
_entity_poly.pdbx_seq_one_letter_code
_entity_poly.pdbx_strand_id
1 'polypeptide(L)'
;MNAPKEKVWALISRPDQLAKWVPNHDFWIGTVPETFTLGATLRAQVTITSIIHELDLTVTEVIPFERLELSGVGLTGNHFSYSISLAEARNSPTVVTLETRYTGPARADADYSVIMPIVADEMNRSAKLLAAQFATSETRSYGKRPSMTPTAPLLDDDQVGRTIMRTTTIVQSTS
;
A
#
# COMPACT_ATOMS: atom_id res chain seq x y z
N MET A 1 -10.68 8.23 -5.43
CA MET A 1 -11.82 7.51 -4.83
C MET A 1 -13.06 8.37 -4.90
N ASN A 2 -14.20 7.81 -5.30
CA ASN A 2 -15.49 8.51 -5.25
C ASN A 2 -16.11 8.40 -3.84
N ALA A 3 -15.38 8.92 -2.85
CA ALA A 3 -15.77 8.88 -1.45
C ALA A 3 -15.04 9.99 -0.68
N PRO A 4 -15.66 10.56 0.37
CA PRO A 4 -15.01 11.52 1.25
C PRO A 4 -13.90 10.85 2.09
N LYS A 5 -12.94 11.66 2.56
CA LYS A 5 -11.72 11.17 3.24
C LYS A 5 -12.03 10.32 4.46
N GLU A 6 -13.07 10.66 5.20
CA GLU A 6 -13.51 9.95 6.40
C GLU A 6 -13.95 8.53 6.06
N LYS A 7 -14.68 8.36 4.95
CA LYS A 7 -15.14 7.05 4.48
C LYS A 7 -13.96 6.20 3.99
N VAL A 8 -12.99 6.82 3.32
CA VAL A 8 -11.76 6.12 2.90
C VAL A 8 -10.93 5.73 4.13
N TRP A 9 -10.75 6.65 5.07
CA TRP A 9 -10.01 6.45 6.32
C TRP A 9 -10.60 5.32 7.17
N ALA A 10 -11.93 5.26 7.30
CA ALA A 10 -12.62 4.21 8.04
C ALA A 10 -12.33 2.80 7.51
N LEU A 11 -11.99 2.66 6.22
CA LEU A 11 -11.53 1.40 5.64
C LEU A 11 -10.03 1.18 5.89
N ILE A 12 -9.18 2.15 5.57
CA ILE A 12 -7.72 1.96 5.60
C ILE A 12 -7.13 1.88 7.01
N SER A 13 -7.77 2.49 8.00
CA SER A 13 -7.29 2.50 9.39
C SER A 13 -7.59 1.21 10.15
N ARG A 14 -8.28 0.26 9.51
CA ARG A 14 -8.68 -1.02 10.09
C ARG A 14 -7.82 -2.17 9.58
N PRO A 15 -7.06 -2.85 10.45
CA PRO A 15 -6.22 -3.98 10.02
C PRO A 15 -7.03 -5.12 9.40
N ASP A 16 -8.22 -5.42 9.92
CA ASP A 16 -9.09 -6.50 9.42
C ASP A 16 -9.65 -6.25 8.00
N GLN A 17 -9.51 -5.03 7.47
CA GLN A 17 -9.91 -4.71 6.11
C GLN A 17 -8.78 -4.89 5.10
N LEU A 18 -7.53 -5.04 5.54
CA LEU A 18 -6.35 -5.01 4.66
C LEU A 18 -6.38 -6.13 3.62
N ALA A 19 -6.74 -7.36 4.01
CA ALA A 19 -6.86 -8.53 3.13
C ALA A 19 -7.85 -8.35 1.95
N LYS A 20 -8.80 -7.41 2.08
CA LYS A 20 -9.79 -7.15 1.03
C LYS A 20 -9.20 -6.44 -0.18
N TRP A 21 -8.07 -5.76 0.01
CA TRP A 21 -7.53 -4.87 -1.02
C TRP A 21 -6.01 -4.86 -1.12
N VAL A 22 -5.29 -5.52 -0.23
CA VAL A 22 -3.84 -5.77 -0.33
C VAL A 22 -3.63 -7.27 -0.65
N PRO A 23 -3.39 -7.65 -1.93
CA PRO A 23 -3.46 -9.04 -2.39
C PRO A 23 -2.45 -10.00 -1.77
N ASN A 24 -1.23 -9.56 -1.44
CA ASN A 24 -0.24 -10.41 -0.77
C ASN A 24 -0.55 -10.62 0.71
N HIS A 25 -1.44 -9.83 1.33
CA HIS A 25 -1.77 -10.00 2.73
C HIS A 25 -2.84 -11.09 2.89
N ASP A 26 -2.43 -12.25 3.39
CA ASP A 26 -3.32 -13.38 3.58
C ASP A 26 -4.19 -13.19 4.83
N PHE A 27 -3.54 -13.02 5.98
CA PHE A 27 -4.18 -12.76 7.27
C PHE A 27 -3.18 -12.28 8.33
N TRP A 28 -3.71 -11.73 9.42
CA TRP A 28 -2.96 -11.42 10.64
C TRP A 28 -2.85 -12.65 11.55
N ILE A 29 -1.68 -12.84 12.15
CA ILE A 29 -1.39 -13.89 13.12
C ILE A 29 -1.56 -13.32 14.52
N GLY A 30 -2.46 -13.92 15.30
CA GLY A 30 -2.75 -13.51 16.68
C GLY A 30 -3.86 -12.45 16.78
N THR A 31 -3.79 -11.62 17.83
CA THR A 31 -4.82 -10.61 18.11
C THR A 31 -4.73 -9.46 17.11
N VAL A 32 -5.85 -9.17 16.45
CA VAL A 32 -5.97 -8.06 15.51
C VAL A 32 -6.70 -6.91 16.19
N PRO A 33 -6.09 -5.73 16.34
CA PRO A 33 -6.78 -4.57 16.91
C PRO A 33 -7.84 -4.04 15.94
N GLU A 34 -8.82 -3.30 16.48
CA GLU A 34 -9.87 -2.68 15.66
C GLU A 34 -9.29 -1.60 14.72
N THR A 35 -8.28 -0.86 15.20
CA THR A 35 -7.59 0.18 14.44
C THR A 35 -6.08 0.11 14.63
N PHE A 36 -5.32 0.62 13.66
CA PHE A 36 -3.87 0.78 13.81
C PHE A 36 -3.53 1.83 14.86
N THR A 37 -2.55 1.52 15.72
CA THR A 37 -2.02 2.42 16.74
C THR A 37 -0.53 2.59 16.52
N LEU A 38 -0.03 3.84 16.59
CA LEU A 38 1.39 4.14 16.42
C LEU A 38 2.27 3.28 17.36
N GLY A 39 3.33 2.70 16.81
CA GLY A 39 4.27 1.85 17.54
C GLY A 39 3.81 0.40 17.74
N ALA A 40 2.54 0.07 17.46
CA ALA A 40 2.07 -1.31 17.53
C ALA A 40 2.76 -2.18 16.48
N THR A 41 3.09 -3.41 16.85
CA THR A 41 3.61 -4.43 15.92
C THR A 41 2.56 -5.52 15.73
N LEU A 42 2.25 -5.83 14.47
CA LEU A 42 1.32 -6.89 14.10
C LEU A 42 2.05 -7.91 13.23
N ARG A 43 1.82 -9.19 13.49
CA ARG A 43 2.39 -10.26 12.67
C ARG A 43 1.44 -10.64 11.55
N ALA A 44 1.92 -10.69 10.32
CA ALA A 44 1.13 -11.04 9.15
C ALA A 44 1.69 -12.30 8.48
N GLN A 45 0.80 -13.13 7.96
CA GLN A 45 1.14 -14.04 6.88
C GLN A 45 0.92 -13.31 5.55
N VAL A 46 1.91 -13.41 4.66
CA VAL A 46 1.83 -12.89 3.30
C VAL A 46 2.22 -13.93 2.27
N THR A 47 1.62 -13.87 1.09
CA THR A 47 2.02 -14.69 -0.06
C THR A 47 2.62 -13.80 -1.15
N ILE A 48 3.91 -13.95 -1.41
CA ILE A 48 4.65 -13.22 -2.44
C ILE A 48 5.18 -14.25 -3.44
N THR A 49 4.85 -14.11 -4.73
CA THR A 49 5.30 -15.05 -5.78
C THR A 49 5.01 -16.52 -5.49
N SER A 50 3.86 -16.83 -4.86
CA SER A 50 3.44 -18.17 -4.41
C SER A 50 4.26 -18.76 -3.25
N ILE A 51 5.07 -17.95 -2.58
CA ILE A 51 5.80 -18.33 -1.38
C ILE A 51 5.15 -17.64 -0.19
N ILE A 52 4.83 -18.44 0.83
CA ILE A 52 4.27 -17.96 2.09
C ILE A 52 5.40 -17.47 2.99
N HIS A 53 5.22 -16.28 3.55
CA HIS A 53 6.12 -15.67 4.49
C HIS A 53 5.34 -15.17 5.70
N GLU A 54 6.01 -15.15 6.85
CA GLU A 54 5.53 -14.43 8.01
C GLU A 54 6.44 -13.23 8.25
N LEU A 55 5.83 -12.07 8.51
CA LEU A 55 6.57 -10.84 8.78
C LEU A 55 5.89 -10.03 9.88
N ASP A 56 6.70 -9.28 10.61
CA ASP A 56 6.23 -8.33 11.61
C ASP A 56 6.15 -6.95 10.97
N LEU A 57 4.97 -6.31 11.07
CA LEU A 57 4.69 -4.96 10.62
C LEU A 57 4.52 -4.04 11.81
N THR A 58 5.40 -3.06 11.93
CA THR A 58 5.29 -1.97 12.89
C THR A 58 4.55 -0.80 12.27
N VAL A 59 3.58 -0.25 12.99
CA VAL A 59 2.91 1.00 12.62
C VAL A 59 3.86 2.16 12.94
N THR A 60 4.39 2.81 11.91
CA THR A 60 5.38 3.89 12.05
C THR A 60 4.76 5.28 11.95
N GLU A 61 3.57 5.40 11.36
CA GLU A 61 2.85 6.67 11.25
C GLU A 61 1.33 6.45 11.23
N VAL A 62 0.60 7.25 12.00
CA VAL A 62 -0.88 7.32 11.95
C VAL A 62 -1.29 8.78 12.11
N ILE A 63 -1.62 9.43 11.00
CA ILE A 63 -2.19 10.78 10.97
C ILE A 63 -3.61 10.66 10.44
N PRO A 64 -4.64 10.82 11.31
CA PRO A 64 -6.04 10.67 10.91
C PRO A 64 -6.39 11.43 9.65
N PHE A 65 -7.04 10.73 8.72
CA PHE A 65 -7.44 11.25 7.41
C PHE A 65 -6.29 11.70 6.50
N GLU A 66 -5.02 11.49 6.85
CA GLU A 66 -3.90 11.97 6.05
C GLU A 66 -2.93 10.86 5.69
N ARG A 67 -2.49 10.06 6.66
CA ARG A 67 -1.44 9.08 6.43
C ARG A 67 -1.48 7.90 7.38
N LEU A 68 -1.26 6.71 6.83
CA LEU A 68 -0.91 5.49 7.56
C LEU A 68 0.40 4.95 6.99
N GLU A 69 1.33 4.55 7.84
CA GLU A 69 2.53 3.84 7.44
C GLU A 69 2.76 2.59 8.29
N LEU A 70 3.00 1.49 7.58
CA LEU A 70 3.45 0.22 8.13
C LEU A 70 4.87 -0.04 7.65
N SER A 71 5.68 -0.67 8.49
CA SER A 71 7.05 -0.97 8.16
C SER A 71 7.51 -2.30 8.70
N GLY A 72 8.36 -3.00 7.95
CA GLY A 72 8.89 -4.29 8.32
C GLY A 72 10.22 -4.59 7.65
N VAL A 73 10.70 -5.81 7.84
CA VAL A 73 11.87 -6.33 7.14
C VAL A 73 11.40 -7.19 5.98
N GLY A 74 11.84 -6.85 4.78
CA GLY A 74 11.54 -7.54 3.55
C GLY A 74 12.32 -8.85 3.43
N LEU A 75 11.92 -9.67 2.46
CA LEU A 75 12.46 -11.02 2.24
C LEU A 75 13.98 -11.04 1.99
N THR A 76 14.51 -9.96 1.43
CA THR A 76 15.93 -9.79 1.14
C THR A 76 16.68 -9.13 2.29
N GLY A 77 16.09 -9.06 3.50
CA GLY A 77 16.70 -8.45 4.69
C GLY A 77 16.75 -6.92 4.66
N ASN A 78 16.28 -6.30 3.59
CA ASN A 78 16.11 -4.86 3.51
C ASN A 78 14.92 -4.40 4.36
N HIS A 79 14.94 -3.16 4.81
CA HIS A 79 13.78 -2.56 5.44
C HIS A 79 12.79 -2.15 4.35
N PHE A 80 11.49 -2.27 4.62
CA PHE A 80 10.46 -1.71 3.75
C PHE A 80 9.44 -0.91 4.54
N SER A 81 8.86 0.09 3.88
CA SER A 81 7.64 0.75 4.33
C SER A 81 6.55 0.64 3.27
N TYR A 82 5.32 0.51 3.74
CA TYR A 82 4.09 0.59 2.98
C TYR A 82 3.29 1.77 3.52
N SER A 83 3.12 2.80 2.70
CA SER A 83 2.43 4.03 3.09
C SER A 83 1.18 4.26 2.26
N ILE A 84 0.16 4.80 2.92
CA ILE A 84 -1.11 5.21 2.34
C ILE A 84 -1.31 6.68 2.70
N SER A 85 -1.37 7.54 1.69
CA SER A 85 -1.60 8.98 1.88
C SER A 85 -2.91 9.40 1.24
N LEU A 86 -3.66 10.26 1.94
CA LEU A 86 -4.95 10.80 1.50
C LEU A 86 -4.84 12.30 1.26
N ALA A 87 -5.28 12.75 0.08
CA ALA A 87 -5.41 14.17 -0.24
C ALA A 87 -6.81 14.47 -0.79
N GLU A 88 -7.25 15.72 -0.62
CA GLU A 88 -8.48 16.20 -1.24
C GLU A 88 -8.22 16.58 -2.71
N ALA A 89 -9.10 16.14 -3.61
CA ALA A 89 -9.14 16.70 -4.97
C ALA A 89 -10.11 17.90 -5.03
N ARG A 90 -9.92 18.75 -6.05
CA ARG A 90 -10.75 19.96 -6.29
C ARG A 90 -12.27 19.75 -6.26
N ASN A 91 -12.76 18.54 -6.55
CA ASN A 91 -14.19 18.27 -6.75
C ASN A 91 -14.79 17.27 -5.74
N SER A 92 -14.17 17.11 -4.55
CA SER A 92 -14.52 16.15 -3.48
C SER A 92 -14.14 14.67 -3.59
N PRO A 93 -13.54 14.11 -4.67
CA PRO A 93 -12.99 12.76 -4.57
C PRO A 93 -11.70 12.76 -3.74
N THR A 94 -11.53 11.76 -2.89
CA THR A 94 -10.27 11.53 -2.18
C THR A 94 -9.23 10.99 -3.17
N VAL A 95 -8.06 11.63 -3.25
CA VAL A 95 -6.87 11.06 -3.90
C VAL A 95 -6.18 10.15 -2.90
N VAL A 96 -5.91 8.91 -3.31
CA VAL A 96 -5.14 7.97 -2.50
C VAL A 96 -3.82 7.70 -3.21
N THR A 97 -2.73 7.85 -2.48
CA THR A 97 -1.40 7.45 -2.92
C THR A 97 -0.97 6.24 -2.12
N LEU A 98 -0.67 5.15 -2.81
CA LEU A 98 -0.01 3.97 -2.24
C LEU A 98 1.46 4.05 -2.61
N GLU A 99 2.35 3.90 -1.63
CA GLU A 99 3.78 3.83 -1.87
C GLU A 99 4.38 2.65 -1.11
N THR A 100 5.25 1.92 -1.78
CA THR A 100 6.18 1.00 -1.13
C THR A 100 7.58 1.50 -1.32
N ARG A 101 8.36 1.56 -0.25
CA ARG A 101 9.76 1.96 -0.26
C ARG A 101 10.61 0.86 0.38
N TYR A 102 11.73 0.54 -0.25
CA TYR A 102 12.76 -0.33 0.30
C TYR A 102 14.02 0.49 0.61
N THR A 103 14.62 0.26 1.77
CA THR A 103 15.85 0.91 2.22
C THR A 103 16.81 -0.08 2.87
N GLY A 104 18.10 0.28 2.89
CA GLY A 104 19.15 -0.52 3.51
C GLY A 104 19.91 -1.40 2.50
N PRO A 105 20.92 -2.15 2.98
CA PRO A 105 21.72 -2.97 2.10
C PRO A 105 20.87 -4.11 1.54
N ALA A 106 20.77 -4.14 0.22
CA ALA A 106 20.41 -5.34 -0.49
C ALA A 106 21.27 -6.52 -0.04
N ARG A 107 20.69 -7.72 0.11
CA ARG A 107 21.53 -8.92 0.04
C ARG A 107 22.22 -8.94 -1.32
N ALA A 108 23.46 -9.40 -1.34
CA ALA A 108 24.31 -9.42 -2.54
C ALA A 108 23.70 -10.23 -3.70
N ASP A 109 22.76 -11.13 -3.42
CA ASP A 109 22.06 -12.00 -4.36
C ASP A 109 20.67 -11.47 -4.80
N ALA A 110 20.22 -10.32 -4.30
CA ALA A 110 18.92 -9.75 -4.65
C ALA A 110 18.95 -8.99 -5.98
N ASP A 111 18.20 -9.46 -6.98
CA ASP A 111 18.00 -8.75 -8.24
C ASP A 111 16.73 -7.88 -8.20
N TYR A 112 16.90 -6.59 -7.88
CA TYR A 112 15.78 -5.65 -7.78
C TYR A 112 15.17 -5.28 -9.13
N SER A 113 15.89 -5.49 -10.24
CA SER A 113 15.30 -5.30 -11.57
C SER A 113 14.15 -6.30 -11.82
N VAL A 114 14.18 -7.44 -11.13
CA VAL A 114 13.12 -8.46 -11.14
C VAL A 114 12.07 -8.22 -10.05
N ILE A 115 12.51 -7.80 -8.84
CA ILE A 115 11.60 -7.60 -7.69
C ILE A 115 10.69 -6.38 -7.89
N MET A 116 11.24 -5.25 -8.34
CA MET A 116 10.50 -4.00 -8.39
C MET A 116 9.30 -4.00 -9.34
N PRO A 117 9.35 -4.63 -10.54
CA PRO A 117 8.16 -4.81 -11.37
C PRO A 117 7.05 -5.61 -10.67
N ILE A 118 7.39 -6.65 -9.90
CA ILE A 118 6.41 -7.45 -9.15
C ILE A 118 5.74 -6.59 -8.08
N VAL A 119 6.53 -5.81 -7.33
CA VAL A 119 6.00 -4.85 -6.34
C VAL A 119 5.10 -3.81 -7.00
N ALA A 120 5.49 -3.29 -8.17
CA ALA A 120 4.69 -2.33 -8.92
C ALA A 120 3.34 -2.90 -9.36
N ASP A 121 3.33 -4.13 -9.88
CA ASP A 121 2.09 -4.80 -10.26
C ASP A 121 1.17 -5.06 -9.06
N GLU A 122 1.76 -5.43 -7.92
CA GLU A 122 1.05 -5.58 -6.66
C GLU A 122 0.45 -4.25 -6.16
N MET A 123 1.21 -3.16 -6.17
CA MET A 123 0.70 -1.83 -5.80
C MET A 123 -0.45 -1.38 -6.71
N ASN A 124 -0.30 -1.62 -8.02
CA ASN A 124 -1.35 -1.35 -8.99
C ASN A 124 -2.60 -2.22 -8.76
N ARG A 125 -2.43 -3.48 -8.39
CA ARG A 125 -3.56 -4.36 -8.04
C ARG A 125 -4.23 -3.90 -6.74
N SER A 126 -3.44 -3.49 -5.75
CA SER A 126 -3.94 -3.00 -4.47
C SER A 126 -4.78 -1.73 -4.65
N ALA A 127 -4.26 -0.80 -5.43
CA ALA A 127 -4.96 0.41 -5.87
C ALA A 127 -6.32 0.12 -6.52
N LYS A 128 -6.38 -0.86 -7.43
CA LYS A 128 -7.63 -1.28 -8.10
C LYS A 128 -8.65 -1.84 -7.11
N LEU A 129 -8.21 -2.76 -6.24
CA LEU A 129 -9.10 -3.40 -5.26
C LEU A 129 -9.59 -2.40 -4.22
N LEU A 130 -8.74 -1.47 -3.79
CA LEU A 130 -9.12 -0.39 -2.90
C LEU A 130 -10.17 0.51 -3.55
N ALA A 131 -9.96 0.90 -4.81
CA ALA A 131 -10.93 1.69 -5.56
C ALA A 131 -12.28 0.99 -5.70
N ALA A 132 -12.27 -0.33 -5.92
CA ALA A 132 -13.49 -1.13 -6.02
C ALA A 132 -14.34 -1.12 -4.74
N GLN A 133 -13.74 -0.87 -3.56
CA GLN A 133 -14.50 -0.74 -2.31
C GLN A 133 -15.40 0.51 -2.27
N PHE A 134 -15.15 1.48 -3.16
CA PHE A 134 -15.88 2.75 -3.22
C PHE A 134 -16.62 2.96 -4.55
N ALA A 135 -16.67 1.95 -5.41
CA ALA A 135 -17.53 1.98 -6.59
C ALA A 135 -19.00 1.91 -6.12
N THR A 136 -19.81 2.91 -6.46
CA THR A 136 -21.25 2.91 -6.15
C THR A 136 -21.96 1.78 -6.88
N SER A 137 -22.97 1.18 -6.25
CA SER A 137 -23.88 0.19 -6.88
C SER A 137 -24.82 0.82 -7.93
N GLU A 138 -24.41 1.91 -8.57
CA GLU A 138 -25.20 2.55 -9.61
C GLU A 138 -24.89 1.88 -10.94
N THR A 139 -25.86 1.07 -11.37
CA THR A 139 -26.17 0.65 -12.74
C THR A 139 -24.98 0.27 -13.62
N ARG A 140 -25.05 -0.96 -14.15
CA ARG A 140 -24.26 -1.47 -15.27
C ARG A 140 -24.46 -0.63 -16.54
N SER A 141 -24.04 0.63 -16.51
CA SER A 141 -23.81 1.51 -17.65
C SER A 141 -22.32 1.50 -17.89
N TYR A 142 -21.94 1.23 -19.14
CA TYR A 142 -20.56 1.34 -19.61
C TYR A 142 -20.08 2.78 -19.40
N GLY A 143 -19.49 3.11 -18.24
CA GLY A 143 -19.16 4.48 -17.87
C GLY A 143 -17.97 4.56 -16.93
N LYS A 144 -16.82 4.93 -17.50
CA LYS A 144 -15.55 5.43 -16.90
C LYS A 144 -14.96 4.63 -15.70
N ARG A 145 -13.86 3.92 -15.98
CA ARG A 145 -12.98 3.35 -14.96
C ARG A 145 -12.22 4.46 -14.21
N PRO A 146 -11.94 4.31 -12.91
CA PRO A 146 -11.02 5.20 -12.20
C PRO A 146 -9.67 5.27 -12.94
N SER A 147 -9.10 6.48 -13.05
CA SER A 147 -7.76 6.64 -13.61
C SER A 147 -6.71 6.24 -12.59
N MET A 148 -5.75 5.46 -13.06
CA MET A 148 -4.57 5.11 -12.29
C MET A 148 -3.39 5.62 -13.09
N THR A 149 -2.49 6.29 -12.39
CA THR A 149 -1.19 6.63 -12.93
C THR A 149 -0.17 5.81 -12.16
N PRO A 150 0.29 4.66 -12.71
CA PRO A 150 1.47 3.99 -12.21
C PRO A 150 2.67 4.90 -12.41
N THR A 151 3.46 5.12 -11.37
CA THR A 151 4.80 5.69 -11.53
C THR A 151 5.78 4.53 -11.70
N ALA A 152 6.68 4.63 -12.68
CA ALA A 152 7.74 3.64 -12.87
C ALA A 152 8.56 3.48 -11.58
N PRO A 153 9.07 2.27 -11.26
CA PRO A 153 9.99 2.09 -10.15
C PRO A 153 11.17 3.06 -10.26
N LEU A 154 11.46 3.78 -9.19
CA LEU A 154 12.61 4.69 -9.11
C LEU A 154 13.67 4.07 -8.20
N LEU A 155 14.89 4.00 -8.73
CA LEU A 155 16.13 3.71 -8.01
C LEU A 155 16.80 5.05 -7.71
N ASP A 156 16.78 5.49 -6.46
CA ASP A 156 17.49 6.67 -5.97
C ASP A 156 18.55 6.21 -4.96
N ASP A 157 19.79 6.72 -5.01
CA ASP A 157 20.72 6.57 -3.89
C ASP A 157 20.49 7.70 -2.88
N ASP A 158 20.39 7.37 -1.58
CA ASP A 158 20.38 8.39 -0.55
C ASP A 158 21.75 9.10 -0.45
N GLN A 159 21.79 10.25 0.21
CA GLN A 159 23.02 11.05 0.42
C GLN A 159 24.11 10.30 1.23
N VAL A 160 23.86 9.06 1.64
CA VAL A 160 24.74 8.20 2.46
C VAL A 160 25.09 6.89 1.73
N GLY A 161 24.75 6.77 0.43
CA GLY A 161 25.08 5.60 -0.39
C GLY A 161 24.20 4.37 -0.15
N ARG A 162 23.00 4.54 0.42
CA ARG A 162 22.00 3.48 0.54
C ARG A 162 21.04 3.57 -0.64
N THR A 163 20.85 2.45 -1.32
CA THR A 163 19.86 2.34 -2.39
C THR A 163 18.45 2.45 -1.80
N ILE A 164 17.71 3.46 -2.26
CA ILE A 164 16.29 3.65 -2.03
C ILE A 164 15.56 3.21 -3.30
N MET A 165 14.71 2.21 -3.15
CA MET A 165 13.82 1.79 -4.23
C MET A 165 12.39 2.11 -3.84
N ARG A 166 11.64 2.72 -4.75
CA ARG A 166 10.22 3.03 -4.50
C ARG A 166 9.35 2.80 -5.71
N THR A 167 8.11 2.46 -5.41
CA THR A 167 7.00 2.41 -6.36
C THR A 167 5.85 3.19 -5.74
N THR A 168 5.23 4.02 -6.57
CA THR A 168 4.08 4.84 -6.18
C THR A 168 2.94 4.61 -7.16
N THR A 169 1.74 4.36 -6.65
CA THR A 169 0.51 4.29 -7.44
C THR A 169 -0.48 5.32 -6.91
N ILE A 170 -0.92 6.22 -7.78
CA ILE A 170 -1.93 7.23 -7.46
C ILE A 170 -3.28 6.81 -8.00
N VAL A 171 -4.31 6.88 -7.15
CA VAL A 171 -5.68 6.51 -7.49
C VAL A 171 -6.62 7.70 -7.33
N GLN A 172 -7.30 8.04 -8.42
CA GLN A 172 -8.29 9.11 -8.44
C GLN A 172 -9.51 8.71 -9.28
N SER A 173 -10.68 9.27 -8.93
CA SER A 173 -11.87 9.10 -9.75
C SER A 173 -11.83 10.14 -10.85
N THR A 174 -11.99 9.74 -12.11
CA THR A 174 -12.22 10.72 -13.19
C THR A 174 -13.70 11.09 -13.19
N SER A 175 -14.00 12.35 -12.90
CA SER A 175 -15.29 12.97 -13.23
C SER A 175 -15.57 12.88 -14.73
#